data_AF-A0A832DDY8-F1
#
_entry.id   AF-A0A832DDY8-F1
#
_cell.length_a   1.000
_cell.length_b   1.000
_cell.length_c   1.000
_cell.angle_alpha   90.00
_cell.angle_beta   90.00
_cell.angle_gamma   90.00
#
_symmetry.space_group_name_H-M   'P 1'
#
loop_
_entity.id
_entity.type
_entity.pdbx_description
1 polymer ?
#
loop_
_entity_poly.entity_id
_entity_poly.type
_entity_poly.pdbx_seq_one_letter_code
_entity_poly.pdbx_strand_id
1 'polypeptide(L)'
;MKYDLFFWWSIVSTILGLFFLIISIWQFLEGRKQKERNTAQVKIWMQNANGIAQALMRIVQDNLEKRYSTTNDVCNSVWSVHSTIFALYQSLYEERCVTEEEYKKQQKEIMDELKKRQTKTNIEIQKSGNSKKE
;
A
#
# COMPACT_ATOMS: atom_id res chain seq x y z
N MET A 1 7.78 -8.39 66.27
CA MET A 1 8.02 -7.66 65.00
C MET A 1 6.91 -7.98 64.02
N LYS A 2 5.83 -7.19 64.04
CA LYS A 2 4.85 -7.20 62.94
C LYS A 2 5.49 -6.34 61.86
N TYR A 3 6.19 -6.96 60.91
CA TYR A 3 6.62 -6.22 59.73
C TYR A 3 5.36 -5.64 59.08
N ASP A 4 5.38 -4.33 58.84
CA ASP A 4 4.25 -3.55 58.34
C ASP A 4 3.79 -4.05 56.97
N LEU A 5 2.86 -5.01 56.97
CA LEU A 5 2.16 -5.51 55.79
C LEU A 5 1.64 -4.36 54.92
N PHE A 6 1.19 -3.27 55.56
CA PHE A 6 0.76 -2.05 54.89
C PHE A 6 1.89 -1.31 54.17
N PHE A 7 3.09 -1.24 54.77
CA PHE A 7 4.25 -0.60 54.15
C PHE A 7 4.73 -1.38 52.92
N TRP A 8 4.83 -2.71 53.04
CA TRP A 8 5.21 -3.57 51.92
C TRP A 8 4.16 -3.56 50.80
N TRP A 9 2.86 -3.55 51.15
CA TRP A 9 1.77 -3.42 50.19
C TRP A 9 1.80 -2.07 49.45
N SER A 10 2.14 -0.98 50.14
CA SER A 10 2.31 0.34 49.52
C SER A 10 3.45 0.38 48.51
N ILE A 11 4.56 -0.30 48.78
CA ILE A 11 5.69 -0.39 47.85
C ILE A 11 5.28 -1.17 46.60
N VAL A 12 4.63 -2.33 46.79
CA VAL A 12 4.18 -3.20 45.69
C VAL A 12 3.14 -2.48 44.81
N SER A 13 2.17 -1.80 45.40
CA SER A 13 1.14 -1.06 44.65
C SER A 13 1.72 0.12 43.86
N THR A 14 2.75 0.79 44.40
CA THR A 14 3.46 1.89 43.70
C THR A 14 4.24 1.36 42.51
N ILE A 15 4.94 0.24 42.66
CA ILE A 15 5.68 -0.41 41.55
C ILE A 15 4.71 -0.89 40.46
N LEU A 16 3.60 -1.53 40.85
CA LEU A 16 2.55 -1.94 39.91
C LEU A 16 1.92 -0.74 39.20
N GLY A 17 1.64 0.35 39.92
CA GLY A 17 1.13 1.59 39.34
C GLY A 17 2.08 2.18 38.30
N LEU A 18 3.38 2.23 38.61
CA LEU A 18 4.41 2.69 37.66
C LEU A 18 4.50 1.79 36.43
N PHE A 19 4.43 0.47 36.63
CA PHE A 19 4.45 -0.51 35.55
C PHE A 19 3.24 -0.35 34.62
N PHE A 20 2.02 -0.21 35.17
CA PHE A 20 0.82 0.03 34.38
C PHE A 20 0.88 1.38 33.64
N LEU A 21 1.43 2.42 34.26
CA LEU A 21 1.60 3.72 33.63
C LEU A 21 2.51 3.63 32.39
N ILE A 22 3.62 2.90 32.48
CA ILE A 22 4.53 2.66 31.34
C ILE A 22 3.80 1.93 30.21
N ILE A 23 3.03 0.89 30.53
CA ILE A 23 2.23 0.15 29.54
C ILE A 23 1.20 1.06 28.87
N SER A 24 0.49 1.88 29.64
CA SER A 24 -0.52 2.81 29.10
C SER A 24 0.10 3.85 28.16
N ILE A 25 1.28 4.40 28.50
CA ILE A 25 2.00 5.31 27.61
C ILE A 25 2.38 4.61 26.31
N TRP A 26 2.89 3.38 26.40
CA TRP A 26 3.29 2.62 25.22
C TRP A 26 2.10 2.33 24.29
N GLN A 27 0.98 1.83 24.84
CA GLN A 27 -0.25 1.59 24.09
C GLN A 27 -0.82 2.87 23.46
N PHE A 28 -0.74 4.00 24.17
CA PHE A 28 -1.19 5.29 23.66
C PHE A 28 -0.34 5.75 22.45
N LEU A 29 0.98 5.62 22.53
CA LEU A 29 1.89 5.97 21.44
C LEU A 29 1.67 5.08 20.21
N GLU A 30 1.42 3.79 20.42
CA GLU A 30 1.16 2.85 19.34
C GLU A 30 -0.19 3.13 18.65
N GLY A 31 -1.24 3.41 19.44
CA GLY A 31 -2.54 3.83 18.91
C GLY A 31 -2.48 5.12 18.08
N ARG A 32 -1.66 6.09 18.51
CA ARG A 32 -1.42 7.32 17.71
C ARG A 32 -0.73 7.03 16.39
N LYS A 33 0.30 6.20 16.38
CA LYS A 33 1.01 5.80 15.14
C LYS A 33 0.07 5.09 14.17
N GLN A 34 -0.78 4.19 14.66
CA GLN A 34 -1.76 3.51 13.81
C GLN A 34 -2.77 4.49 13.20
N LYS A 35 -3.28 5.44 14.00
CA LYS A 35 -4.19 6.48 13.51
C LYS A 35 -3.54 7.37 12.44
N GLU A 36 -2.27 7.74 12.62
CA GLU A 36 -1.50 8.53 11.65
C GLU A 36 -1.29 7.75 10.34
N ARG A 37 -0.99 6.45 10.41
CA ARG A 37 -0.87 5.58 9.23
C ARG A 37 -2.19 5.48 8.45
N ASN A 38 -3.30 5.18 9.14
CA ASN A 38 -4.61 5.08 8.50
C ASN A 38 -5.01 6.44 7.87
N THR A 39 -4.73 7.55 8.55
CA THR A 39 -5.01 8.88 8.01
C THR A 39 -4.16 9.18 6.77
N ALA A 40 -2.89 8.78 6.77
CA ALA A 40 -2.02 8.94 5.61
C ALA A 40 -2.49 8.10 4.41
N GLN A 41 -2.90 6.85 4.64
CA GLN A 41 -3.45 5.97 3.61
C GLN A 41 -4.74 6.53 3.01
N VAL A 42 -5.68 6.97 3.84
CA VAL A 42 -6.93 7.61 3.37
C VAL A 42 -6.63 8.87 2.55
N LYS A 43 -5.64 9.67 2.95
CA LYS A 43 -5.22 10.85 2.15
C LYS A 43 -4.72 10.46 0.76
N ILE A 44 -3.92 9.39 0.65
CA ILE A 44 -3.45 8.88 -0.65
C ILE A 44 -4.65 8.46 -1.52
N TRP A 45 -5.64 7.79 -0.93
CA TRP A 45 -6.85 7.41 -1.67
C TRP A 45 -7.67 8.59 -2.13
N MET A 46 -7.86 9.57 -1.25
CA MET A 46 -8.55 10.82 -1.61
C MET A 46 -7.82 11.55 -2.73
N GLN A 47 -6.48 11.59 -2.69
CA GLN A 47 -5.67 12.21 -3.74
C GLN A 47 -5.82 11.47 -5.07
N ASN A 48 -5.73 10.13 -5.06
CA ASN A 48 -5.91 9.31 -6.26
C ASN A 48 -7.32 9.46 -6.84
N ALA A 49 -8.36 9.41 -5.99
CA ALA A 49 -9.75 9.58 -6.39
C ALA A 49 -10.00 10.97 -7.00
N ASN A 50 -9.43 12.03 -6.40
CA ASN A 50 -9.52 13.38 -6.94
C ASN A 50 -8.78 13.51 -8.29
N GLY A 51 -7.60 12.90 -8.42
CA GLY A 51 -6.86 12.85 -9.68
C GLY A 51 -7.66 12.18 -10.80
N ILE A 52 -8.31 11.04 -10.50
CA ILE A 52 -9.21 10.34 -11.43
C ILE A 52 -10.39 11.23 -11.83
N ALA A 53 -11.05 11.88 -10.86
CA ALA A 53 -12.19 12.76 -11.14
C ALA A 53 -11.79 13.94 -12.05
N GLN A 54 -10.66 14.59 -11.77
CA GLN A 54 -10.15 15.68 -12.59
C GLN A 54 -9.77 15.21 -14.00
N ALA A 55 -9.12 14.05 -14.12
CA ALA A 55 -8.74 13.49 -15.41
C ALA A 55 -9.99 13.15 -16.26
N LEU A 56 -11.01 12.54 -15.66
CA LEU A 56 -12.27 12.25 -16.35
C LEU A 56 -13.00 13.52 -16.77
N MET A 57 -13.08 14.52 -15.87
CA MET A 57 -13.67 15.82 -16.20
C MET A 57 -12.93 16.48 -17.38
N ARG A 58 -11.59 16.40 -17.39
CA ARG A 58 -10.77 16.93 -18.48
C ARG A 58 -11.02 16.20 -19.79
N ILE A 59 -11.14 14.87 -19.77
CA ILE A 59 -11.47 14.08 -20.97
C ILE A 59 -12.84 14.51 -21.54
N VAL A 60 -13.85 14.68 -20.68
CA VAL A 60 -15.17 15.15 -21.12
C VAL A 60 -15.08 16.55 -21.72
N GLN A 61 -14.41 17.48 -21.05
CA GLN A 61 -14.25 18.85 -21.54
C GLN A 61 -13.50 18.90 -22.87
N ASP A 62 -12.40 18.17 -23.01
CA ASP A 62 -11.60 18.13 -24.24
C ASP A 62 -12.39 17.51 -25.41
N ASN A 63 -13.30 16.57 -25.12
CA ASN A 63 -14.22 16.03 -26.11
C ASN A 63 -15.29 17.05 -26.54
N LEU A 64 -15.88 17.79 -25.59
CA LEU A 64 -16.86 18.85 -25.88
C LEU A 64 -16.23 19.99 -26.69
N GLU A 65 -14.98 20.33 -26.40
CA GLU A 65 -14.18 21.33 -27.13
C GLU A 65 -13.64 20.81 -28.47
N LYS A 66 -13.97 19.57 -28.87
CA LYS A 66 -13.51 18.92 -30.11
C LYS A 66 -11.97 18.89 -30.26
N ARG A 67 -11.25 18.76 -29.14
CA ARG A 67 -9.79 18.65 -29.15
C ARG A 67 -9.32 17.25 -29.57
N TYR A 68 -10.15 16.23 -29.39
CA TYR A 68 -9.87 14.90 -29.90
C TYR A 68 -10.20 14.81 -31.39
N SER A 69 -9.27 14.26 -32.16
CA SER A 69 -9.42 14.12 -33.61
C SER A 69 -10.22 12.88 -33.98
N THR A 70 -10.13 11.83 -33.15
CA THR A 70 -10.80 10.54 -33.37
C THR A 70 -11.35 9.96 -32.06
N THR A 71 -12.30 9.03 -32.16
CA THR A 71 -12.78 8.24 -31.02
C THR A 71 -11.65 7.45 -30.35
N ASN A 72 -10.63 7.03 -31.11
CA ASN A 72 -9.47 6.34 -30.58
C ASN A 72 -8.66 7.20 -29.60
N ASP A 73 -8.58 8.52 -29.84
CA ASP A 73 -7.87 9.43 -28.93
C ASP A 73 -8.56 9.56 -27.58
N VAL A 74 -9.90 9.53 -27.58
CA VAL A 74 -10.72 9.50 -26.36
C VAL A 74 -10.48 8.19 -25.61
N CYS A 75 -10.50 7.05 -26.31
CA CYS A 75 -10.23 5.74 -25.72
C CYS A 75 -8.83 5.67 -25.11
N ASN A 76 -7.81 6.18 -25.80
CA ASN A 76 -6.44 6.24 -25.30
C ASN A 76 -6.33 7.11 -24.04
N SER A 77 -7.05 8.24 -24.02
CA SER A 77 -7.08 9.14 -22.86
C SER A 77 -7.75 8.47 -21.66
N VAL A 78 -8.88 7.79 -21.85
CA VAL A 78 -9.52 6.97 -20.80
C VAL A 78 -8.60 5.84 -20.33
N TRP A 79 -7.90 5.18 -21.26
CA TRP A 79 -6.97 4.10 -20.94
C TRP A 79 -5.79 4.59 -20.09
N SER A 80 -5.33 5.83 -20.30
CA SER A 80 -4.26 6.41 -19.48
C SER A 80 -4.65 6.51 -17.99
N VAL A 81 -5.92 6.83 -17.70
CA VAL A 81 -6.47 6.94 -16.34
C VAL A 81 -6.65 5.58 -15.67
N HIS A 82 -6.78 4.50 -16.46
CA HIS A 82 -6.98 3.14 -15.95
C HIS A 82 -5.87 2.71 -14.97
N SER A 83 -4.62 3.08 -15.23
CA SER A 83 -3.49 2.75 -14.36
C SER A 83 -3.67 3.31 -12.93
N THR A 84 -4.17 4.54 -12.81
CA THR A 84 -4.43 5.20 -11.52
C THR A 84 -5.66 4.59 -10.82
N ILE A 85 -6.71 4.25 -11.57
CA ILE A 85 -7.90 3.55 -11.05
C ILE A 85 -7.49 2.18 -10.50
N PHE A 86 -6.67 1.44 -11.23
CA PHE A 86 -6.20 0.13 -10.82
C PHE A 86 -5.34 0.21 -9.54
N ALA A 87 -4.43 1.19 -9.45
CA ALA A 87 -3.64 1.41 -8.25
C ALA A 87 -4.51 1.75 -7.02
N LEU A 88 -5.54 2.58 -7.20
CA LEU A 88 -6.51 2.87 -6.13
C LEU A 88 -7.29 1.62 -5.71
N TYR A 89 -7.78 0.84 -6.67
CA TYR A 89 -8.49 -0.41 -6.42
C TYR A 89 -7.61 -1.40 -5.64
N GLN A 90 -6.37 -1.60 -6.09
CA GLN A 90 -5.45 -2.51 -5.44
C GLN A 90 -5.15 -2.08 -4.00
N SER A 91 -4.89 -0.79 -3.77
CA SER A 91 -4.63 -0.28 -2.42
C SER A 91 -5.84 -0.44 -1.47
N LEU A 92 -7.05 -0.27 -1.97
CA LEU A 92 -8.28 -0.53 -1.19
C LEU A 92 -8.50 -2.01 -0.91
N TYR A 93 -8.20 -2.87 -1.88
CA TYR A 93 -8.30 -4.32 -1.74
C TYR A 93 -7.28 -4.85 -0.72
N GLU A 94 -6.05 -4.35 -0.76
CA GLU A 94 -4.99 -4.66 0.21
C GLU A 94 -5.41 -4.34 1.65
N GLU A 95 -6.09 -3.21 1.90
CA GLU A 95 -6.55 -2.87 3.26
C GLU A 95 -7.73 -3.75 3.72
N ARG A 96 -8.63 -4.13 2.81
CA ARG A 96 -9.87 -4.83 3.16
C ARG A 96 -9.78 -6.35 3.21
N CYS A 97 -8.96 -6.96 2.34
CA CYS A 97 -9.11 -8.37 2.01
C CYS A 97 -7.87 -9.22 2.24
N VAL A 98 -6.71 -8.62 2.53
CA VAL A 98 -5.44 -9.35 2.59
C VAL A 98 -4.73 -9.00 3.89
N THR A 99 -4.42 -10.01 4.70
CA THR A 99 -3.52 -9.79 5.85
C THR A 99 -2.13 -9.42 5.34
N GLU A 100 -1.38 -8.56 6.07
CA GLU A 100 -0.06 -8.08 5.62
C GLU A 100 0.92 -9.23 5.26
N GLU A 101 0.76 -10.37 5.92
CA GLU A 101 1.46 -11.64 5.66
C GLU A 101 1.18 -12.20 4.25
N GLU A 102 -0.09 -12.26 3.85
CA GLU A 102 -0.52 -12.76 2.54
C GLU A 102 -0.06 -11.84 1.40
N TYR A 103 -0.05 -10.53 1.66
CA TYR A 103 0.42 -9.53 0.70
C TYR A 103 1.92 -9.68 0.38
N LYS A 104 2.75 -9.85 1.41
CA LYS A 104 4.19 -10.11 1.24
C LYS A 104 4.44 -11.38 0.46
N LYS A 105 3.60 -12.41 0.64
CA LYS A 105 3.69 -13.67 -0.09
C LYS A 105 3.35 -13.50 -1.58
N GLN A 106 2.26 -12.80 -1.89
CA GLN A 106 1.86 -12.53 -3.27
C GLN A 106 2.88 -11.65 -4.02
N GLN A 107 3.42 -10.60 -3.37
CA GLN A 107 4.49 -9.80 -3.98
C GLN A 107 5.73 -10.64 -4.30
N LYS A 108 6.10 -11.55 -3.40
CA LYS A 108 7.24 -12.45 -3.60
C LYS A 108 7.01 -13.40 -4.78
N GLU A 109 5.81 -13.96 -4.91
CA GLU A 109 5.42 -14.83 -6.03
C GLU A 109 5.44 -14.10 -7.38
N ILE A 110 4.88 -12.88 -7.45
CA ILE A 110 4.91 -12.05 -8.66
C ILE A 110 6.34 -11.68 -9.04
N MET A 111 7.19 -11.33 -8.07
CA MET A 111 8.59 -11.00 -8.32
C MET A 111 9.38 -12.21 -8.83
N ASP A 112 9.12 -13.39 -8.27
CA ASP A 112 9.74 -14.65 -8.69
C ASP A 112 9.29 -15.07 -10.09
N GLU A 113 8.02 -14.84 -10.45
CA GLU A 113 7.53 -15.05 -11.83
C GLU A 113 8.18 -14.09 -12.83
N LEU A 114 8.29 -12.80 -12.48
CA LEU A 114 8.94 -11.80 -13.33
C LEU A 114 10.42 -12.17 -13.55
N LYS A 115 11.13 -12.57 -12.50
CA LYS A 115 12.51 -13.07 -12.62
C LYS A 115 12.58 -14.27 -13.54
N LYS A 116 11.71 -15.28 -13.34
CA LYS A 116 11.67 -16.48 -14.22
C LYS A 116 11.41 -16.13 -15.68
N ARG A 117 10.53 -15.17 -15.96
CA ARG A 117 10.30 -14.67 -17.33
C ARG A 117 11.54 -14.01 -17.91
N GLN A 118 12.21 -13.15 -17.13
CA GLN A 118 13.46 -12.50 -17.56
C GLN A 118 14.59 -13.50 -17.82
N THR A 119 14.76 -14.54 -16.98
CA THR A 119 15.77 -15.59 -17.23
C THR A 119 15.46 -16.37 -18.50
N LYS A 120 14.19 -16.73 -18.74
CA LYS A 120 13.78 -17.43 -19.97
C LYS A 120 14.05 -16.59 -21.22
N THR A 121 13.68 -15.32 -21.22
CA THR A 121 13.95 -14.41 -22.33
C THR A 121 15.44 -14.23 -22.59
N ASN A 122 16.28 -14.10 -21.55
CA ASN A 122 17.74 -14.02 -21.71
C ASN A 122 18.35 -15.32 -22.29
N ILE A 123 17.84 -16.48 -21.90
CA ILE A 123 18.29 -17.77 -22.44
C ILE A 123 17.91 -17.92 -23.93
N GLU A 124 16.72 -17.48 -24.33
CA GLU A 124 16.28 -17.47 -25.73
C GLU A 124 17.11 -16.52 -26.60
N ILE A 125 17.49 -15.36 -26.07
CA ILE A 125 18.38 -14.41 -26.76
C ILE A 125 19.78 -15.02 -26.95
N GLN A 126 20.33 -15.72 -25.95
CA GLN A 126 21.63 -16.39 -26.10
C GLN A 126 21.60 -17.55 -27.10
N LYS A 127 20.53 -18.35 -27.13
CA LYS A 127 20.37 -19.45 -28.10
C LYS A 127 20.25 -18.94 -29.54
N SER A 128 19.49 -17.87 -29.77
CA SER A 128 19.36 -17.25 -31.10
C SER A 128 20.62 -16.53 -31.56
N GLY A 129 21.45 -16.02 -30.64
CA GLY A 129 22.75 -15.44 -30.94
C GLY A 129 23.83 -16.45 -31.33
N ASN A 130 23.82 -17.66 -30.75
CA ASN A 130 24.77 -18.73 -31.10
C ASN A 130 24.41 -19.44 -32.41
N SER A 131 23.13 -19.60 -32.73
CA SER A 131 22.68 -20.24 -33.99
C SER A 131 22.98 -19.42 -35.26
N LYS A 132 23.36 -18.14 -35.14
CA LYS A 132 23.76 -17.28 -36.27
C LYS A 132 25.28 -17.23 -36.49
N LYS A 133 26.06 -17.95 -35.68
CA LYS A 133 27.53 -18.02 -35.76
C LYS A 133 28.06 -19.36 -36.29
N GLU A 134 27.16 -20.28 -36.65
CA GLU A 134 27.44 -21.49 -37.44
C GLU A 134 26.93 -21.29 -38.87
#